data_AF-A0A5C1E8K7-F1
#
_entry.id   AF-A0A5C1E8K7-F1
#
_cell.length_a   1.000
_cell.length_b   1.000
_cell.length_c   1.000
_cell.angle_alpha   90.00
_cell.angle_beta   90.00
_cell.angle_gamma   90.00
#
_symmetry.space_group_name_H-M   'P 1'
#
loop_
_entity.id
_entity.type
_entity.pdbx_description
1 polymer ?
#
loop_
_entity_poly.entity_id
_entity_poly.type
_entity_poly.pdbx_seq_one_letter_code
_entity_poly.pdbx_strand_id
1 'polypeptide(L)'
;MPRLPQRIVCLSTETVEVLYDLGEEARIAGISGFTVHPPRARKEKPKVSGFSSAKADKILEVRPDLVLAFSDLQAGICADLVKAGVEVHLFNQRDVAGILAMVETVGRLVGAPERAQALANELAARVEAVRQAAAALPCRPRVYFEEWDEPMISGIRWVSEFIAIAGGEDIFAELAAKPGAKERIIADPDEVVRRAPDLIVGSWCGKHFRPEKVQARPGWDVIPALARGQLAEVKSADILAPGPAAIRLGLPALAAAIRDAAEALARG
;
A
#
# COMPACT_ATOMS: atom_id res chain seq x y z
N MET A 1 -15.77 -29.43 12.90
CA MET A 1 -15.04 -28.41 12.12
C MET A 1 -13.58 -28.45 12.55
N PRO A 2 -12.61 -28.31 11.62
CA PRO A 2 -11.21 -28.11 12.02
C PRO A 2 -11.14 -26.87 12.92
N ARG A 3 -10.25 -26.89 13.92
CA ARG A 3 -10.12 -25.81 14.91
C ARG A 3 -9.64 -24.48 14.29
N LEU A 4 -9.10 -24.52 13.08
CA LEU A 4 -8.52 -23.40 12.34
C LEU A 4 -9.00 -23.43 10.88
N PRO A 5 -9.10 -22.27 10.20
CA PRO A 5 -9.51 -22.17 8.80
C PRO A 5 -8.63 -23.00 7.86
N GLN A 6 -9.24 -23.66 6.88
CA GLN A 6 -8.59 -24.51 5.87
C GLN A 6 -8.88 -24.09 4.43
N ARG A 7 -9.89 -23.25 4.21
CA ARG A 7 -10.33 -22.75 2.90
C ARG A 7 -10.50 -21.24 2.96
N ILE A 8 -9.39 -20.54 2.89
CA ILE A 8 -9.31 -19.10 3.05
C ILE A 8 -9.43 -18.41 1.70
N VAL A 9 -10.35 -17.46 1.57
CA VAL A 9 -10.38 -16.52 0.45
C VAL A 9 -9.75 -15.20 0.87
N CYS A 10 -8.78 -14.72 0.10
CA CYS A 10 -8.13 -13.42 0.31
C CYS A 10 -8.63 -12.41 -0.72
N LEU A 11 -9.35 -11.38 -0.27
CA LEU A 11 -9.87 -10.32 -1.14
C LEU A 11 -8.88 -9.17 -1.36
N SER A 12 -7.69 -9.25 -0.76
CA SER A 12 -6.60 -8.30 -0.89
C SER A 12 -5.24 -9.01 -1.00
N THR A 13 -4.20 -8.27 -1.41
CA THR A 13 -2.87 -8.84 -1.68
C THR A 13 -2.13 -9.18 -0.40
N GLU A 14 -2.22 -8.31 0.60
CA GLU A 14 -1.40 -8.39 1.81
C GLU A 14 -1.64 -9.66 2.63
N THR A 15 -2.87 -10.17 2.69
CA THR A 15 -3.14 -11.43 3.40
C THR A 15 -2.68 -12.64 2.60
N VAL A 16 -2.62 -12.55 1.26
CA VAL A 16 -1.97 -13.57 0.43
C VAL A 16 -0.49 -13.60 0.75
N GLU A 17 0.19 -12.45 0.74
CA GLU A 17 1.62 -12.36 1.06
C GLU A 17 1.94 -12.99 2.41
N VAL A 18 1.18 -12.63 3.46
CA VAL A 18 1.40 -13.19 4.80
C VAL A 18 1.21 -14.70 4.80
N LEU A 19 0.13 -15.24 4.22
CA LEU A 19 -0.07 -16.68 4.19
C LEU A 19 1.03 -17.43 3.44
N TYR A 20 1.58 -16.84 2.37
CA TYR A 20 2.72 -17.38 1.66
C TYR A 20 4.02 -17.32 2.48
N ASP A 21 4.29 -16.20 3.16
CA ASP A 21 5.47 -16.05 4.04
C ASP A 21 5.41 -16.99 5.25
N LEU A 22 4.20 -17.26 5.74
CA LEU A 22 4.00 -18.23 6.80
C LEU A 22 4.14 -19.66 6.29
N GLY A 23 4.07 -19.95 4.99
CA GLY A 23 4.03 -21.33 4.47
C GLY A 23 2.66 -22.00 4.64
N GLU A 24 1.60 -21.19 4.69
CA GLU A 24 0.19 -21.62 4.82
C GLU A 24 -0.59 -21.40 3.52
N GLU A 25 0.08 -21.22 2.38
CA GLU A 25 -0.56 -20.92 1.10
C GLU A 25 -1.50 -22.04 0.63
N ALA A 26 -1.30 -23.28 1.08
CA ALA A 26 -2.15 -24.42 0.77
C ALA A 26 -3.61 -24.20 1.22
N ARG A 27 -3.84 -23.37 2.24
CA ARG A 27 -5.18 -23.03 2.74
C ARG A 27 -5.91 -22.03 1.85
N ILE A 28 -5.21 -21.35 0.94
CA ILE A 28 -5.82 -20.34 0.07
C ILE A 28 -6.67 -21.04 -0.99
N ALA A 29 -7.99 -20.87 -0.87
CA ALA A 29 -8.99 -21.39 -1.80
C ALA A 29 -9.31 -20.40 -2.93
N GLY A 30 -9.01 -19.11 -2.76
CA GLY A 30 -9.19 -18.09 -3.79
C GLY A 30 -8.54 -16.76 -3.45
N ILE A 31 -8.18 -16.01 -4.48
CA ILE A 31 -7.53 -14.69 -4.36
C ILE A 31 -8.29 -13.63 -5.15
N SER A 32 -7.99 -12.37 -4.84
CA SER A 32 -8.37 -11.23 -5.68
C SER A 32 -7.61 -11.22 -7.00
N GLY A 33 -8.27 -10.76 -8.06
CA GLY A 33 -7.64 -10.49 -9.35
C GLY A 33 -6.56 -9.40 -9.30
N PHE A 34 -6.45 -8.67 -8.19
CA PHE A 34 -5.47 -7.62 -7.93
C PHE A 34 -4.25 -8.09 -7.16
N THR A 35 -4.21 -9.35 -6.70
CA THR A 35 -3.04 -9.92 -6.04
C THR A 35 -1.85 -9.89 -6.98
N VAL A 36 -0.82 -9.10 -6.67
CA VAL A 36 0.44 -9.06 -7.43
C VAL A 36 1.53 -9.87 -6.76
N HIS A 37 1.57 -9.83 -5.42
CA HIS A 37 2.59 -10.46 -4.60
C HIS A 37 2.02 -11.66 -3.81
N PRO A 38 2.80 -12.74 -3.64
CA PRO A 38 3.95 -13.08 -4.48
C PRO A 38 3.47 -13.41 -5.93
N PRO A 39 4.28 -13.16 -6.97
CA PRO A 39 3.85 -13.38 -8.37
C PRO A 39 3.33 -14.79 -8.67
N ARG A 40 3.83 -15.80 -7.94
CA ARG A 40 3.39 -17.19 -8.06
C ARG A 40 1.93 -17.42 -7.64
N ALA A 41 1.40 -16.64 -6.69
CA ALA A 41 0.02 -16.78 -6.22
C ALA A 41 -1.00 -16.60 -7.35
N ARG A 42 -0.76 -15.67 -8.27
CA ARG A 42 -1.60 -15.49 -9.46
C ARG A 42 -1.61 -16.70 -10.38
N LYS A 43 -0.57 -17.54 -10.38
CA LYS A 43 -0.54 -18.75 -11.22
C LYS A 43 -1.17 -19.93 -10.50
N GLU A 44 -0.95 -20.01 -9.19
CA GLU A 44 -1.31 -21.16 -8.35
C GLU A 44 -2.78 -21.13 -7.88
N LYS A 45 -3.41 -19.95 -7.78
CA LYS A 45 -4.72 -19.79 -7.14
C LYS A 45 -5.82 -19.30 -8.09
N PRO A 46 -7.08 -19.73 -7.89
CA PRO A 46 -8.22 -19.21 -8.64
C PRO A 46 -8.53 -17.77 -8.22
N LYS A 47 -8.96 -16.94 -9.17
CA LYS A 47 -9.33 -15.54 -8.92
C LYS A 47 -10.83 -15.46 -8.74
N VAL A 48 -11.27 -15.12 -7.55
CA VAL A 48 -12.69 -15.17 -7.14
C VAL A 48 -13.32 -13.78 -7.00
N SER A 49 -12.52 -12.71 -7.01
CA SER A 49 -13.01 -11.34 -6.94
C SER A 49 -12.23 -10.36 -7.83
N GLY A 50 -12.90 -9.27 -8.23
CA GLY A 50 -12.28 -8.02 -8.65
C GLY A 50 -12.52 -6.94 -7.58
N PHE A 51 -11.84 -5.79 -7.64
CA PHE A 51 -11.81 -4.77 -6.59
C PHE A 51 -13.19 -4.14 -6.33
N SER A 52 -13.95 -3.82 -7.38
CA SER A 52 -15.28 -3.18 -7.30
C SER A 52 -16.43 -4.06 -7.80
N SER A 53 -16.14 -5.31 -8.21
CA SER A 53 -17.10 -6.23 -8.83
C SER A 53 -17.11 -7.61 -8.17
N ALA A 54 -16.66 -7.71 -6.92
CA ALA A 54 -16.73 -8.94 -6.16
C ALA A 54 -18.19 -9.40 -6.09
N LYS A 55 -18.48 -10.60 -6.59
CA LYS A 55 -19.80 -11.22 -6.50
C LYS A 55 -19.70 -12.32 -5.45
N ALA A 56 -20.57 -12.25 -4.44
CA ALA A 56 -20.60 -13.23 -3.37
C ALA A 56 -20.64 -14.67 -3.93
N ASP A 57 -21.44 -14.92 -4.96
CA ASP A 57 -21.58 -16.24 -5.60
C ASP A 57 -20.23 -16.88 -5.99
N LYS A 58 -19.33 -16.11 -6.64
CA LYS A 58 -18.00 -16.62 -7.05
C LYS A 58 -17.09 -16.94 -5.86
N ILE A 59 -17.24 -16.19 -4.77
CA ILE A 59 -16.51 -16.45 -3.53
C ILE A 59 -17.07 -17.72 -2.88
N LEU A 60 -18.39 -17.90 -2.89
CA LEU A 60 -19.07 -19.06 -2.32
C LEU A 60 -18.82 -20.35 -3.12
N GLU A 61 -18.57 -20.28 -4.43
CA GLU A 61 -18.20 -21.44 -5.29
C GLU A 61 -16.97 -22.19 -4.75
N VAL A 62 -16.00 -21.48 -4.17
CA VAL A 62 -14.81 -22.09 -3.58
C VAL A 62 -15.04 -22.51 -2.12
N ARG A 63 -16.27 -22.48 -1.62
CA ARG A 63 -16.68 -22.96 -0.28
C ARG A 63 -15.69 -22.52 0.83
N PRO A 64 -15.50 -21.20 1.03
CA PRO A 64 -14.58 -20.70 2.02
C PRO A 64 -15.10 -20.99 3.43
N ASP A 65 -14.17 -21.22 4.36
CA ASP A 65 -14.45 -21.25 5.80
C ASP A 65 -13.95 -19.97 6.51
N LEU A 66 -13.19 -19.13 5.81
CA LEU A 66 -12.83 -17.78 6.22
C LEU A 66 -12.62 -16.90 4.99
N VAL A 67 -13.12 -15.67 5.04
CA VAL A 67 -12.78 -14.61 4.08
C VAL A 67 -11.97 -13.53 4.80
N LEU A 68 -10.79 -13.24 4.27
CA LEU A 68 -9.95 -12.12 4.67
C LEU A 68 -10.17 -10.96 3.69
N ALA A 69 -10.64 -9.84 4.20
CA ALA A 69 -10.98 -8.65 3.42
C ALA A 69 -10.20 -7.43 3.89
N PHE A 70 -10.16 -6.37 3.08
CA PHE A 70 -9.51 -5.11 3.42
C PHE A 70 -10.29 -3.89 2.96
N SER A 71 -10.31 -2.88 3.83
CA SER A 71 -10.86 -1.53 3.66
C SER A 71 -12.38 -1.41 3.66
N ASP A 72 -12.83 -0.19 3.91
CA ASP A 72 -14.22 0.25 3.83
C ASP A 72 -14.87 -0.02 2.47
N LEU A 73 -14.08 -0.03 1.38
CA LEU A 73 -14.56 -0.35 0.04
C LEU A 73 -15.10 -1.78 -0.08
N GLN A 74 -14.66 -2.70 0.79
CA GLN A 74 -15.12 -4.08 0.82
C GLN A 74 -16.23 -4.32 1.86
N ALA A 75 -16.69 -3.30 2.60
CA ALA A 75 -17.71 -3.46 3.63
C ALA A 75 -19.03 -4.06 3.10
N GLY A 76 -19.45 -3.66 1.88
CA GLY A 76 -20.65 -4.19 1.23
C GLY A 76 -20.56 -5.69 0.95
N ILE A 77 -19.47 -6.14 0.31
CA ILE A 77 -19.27 -7.57 0.03
C ILE A 77 -19.09 -8.38 1.31
N CYS A 78 -18.44 -7.83 2.35
CA CYS A 78 -18.35 -8.47 3.65
C CYS A 78 -19.74 -8.68 4.27
N ALA A 79 -20.62 -7.69 4.22
CA ALA A 79 -21.98 -7.82 4.74
C ALA A 79 -22.78 -8.92 4.01
N ASP A 80 -22.62 -9.04 2.69
CA ASP A 80 -23.28 -10.09 1.91
C ASP A 80 -22.75 -11.49 2.24
N LEU A 81 -21.44 -11.64 2.43
CA LEU A 81 -20.82 -12.90 2.85
C LEU A 81 -21.23 -13.34 4.26
N VAL A 82 -21.34 -12.38 5.19
CA VAL A 82 -21.84 -12.64 6.55
C VAL A 82 -23.30 -13.10 6.51
N LYS A 83 -24.16 -12.47 5.70
CA LYS A 83 -25.55 -12.92 5.51
C LYS A 83 -25.63 -14.33 4.90
N ALA A 84 -24.63 -14.72 4.10
CA ALA A 84 -24.50 -16.06 3.56
C ALA A 84 -23.88 -17.08 4.55
N GLY A 85 -23.58 -16.67 5.79
CA GLY A 85 -23.08 -17.55 6.84
C GLY A 85 -21.57 -17.83 6.77
N VAL A 86 -20.80 -17.01 6.07
CA VAL A 86 -19.34 -17.14 5.98
C VAL A 86 -18.67 -16.29 7.06
N GLU A 87 -17.67 -16.85 7.73
CA GLU A 87 -16.80 -16.11 8.64
C GLU A 87 -15.97 -15.08 7.85
N VAL A 88 -16.00 -13.82 8.28
CA VAL A 88 -15.29 -12.73 7.62
C VAL A 88 -14.43 -11.98 8.64
N HIS A 89 -13.15 -11.80 8.32
CA HIS A 89 -12.29 -10.85 9.03
C HIS A 89 -11.94 -9.69 8.09
N LEU A 90 -12.42 -8.50 8.43
CA LEU A 90 -12.12 -7.28 7.68
C LEU A 90 -10.97 -6.52 8.35
N PHE A 91 -9.86 -6.39 7.63
CA PHE A 91 -8.76 -5.53 8.02
C PHE A 91 -8.99 -4.09 7.53
N ASN A 92 -8.42 -3.12 8.24
CA ASN A 92 -8.53 -1.70 7.88
C ASN A 92 -7.33 -0.87 8.37
N GLN A 93 -6.15 -1.48 8.40
CA GLN A 93 -4.89 -0.82 8.77
C GLN A 93 -4.58 0.35 7.85
N ARG A 94 -4.14 1.47 8.43
CA ARG A 94 -3.82 2.71 7.71
C ARG A 94 -2.43 3.25 8.02
N ASP A 95 -1.68 2.58 8.88
CA ASP A 95 -0.34 2.97 9.34
C ASP A 95 0.60 1.76 9.38
N VAL A 96 1.89 2.01 9.53
CA VAL A 96 2.93 0.96 9.54
C VAL A 96 2.72 0.01 10.71
N ALA A 97 2.36 0.52 11.88
CA ALA A 97 2.04 -0.31 13.04
C ALA A 97 0.87 -1.26 12.76
N GLY A 98 -0.17 -0.78 12.08
CA GLY A 98 -1.30 -1.60 11.67
C GLY A 98 -0.94 -2.66 10.65
N ILE A 99 0.02 -2.42 9.75
CA ILE A 99 0.56 -3.46 8.85
C ILE A 99 1.16 -4.61 9.66
N LEU A 100 2.00 -4.28 10.66
CA LEU A 100 2.62 -5.29 11.54
C LEU A 100 1.56 -6.06 12.37
N ALA A 101 0.58 -5.35 12.91
CA ALA A 101 -0.52 -5.96 13.67
C ALA A 101 -1.40 -6.87 12.80
N MET A 102 -1.61 -6.52 11.52
CA MET A 102 -2.32 -7.35 10.55
C MET A 102 -1.57 -8.67 10.33
N VAL A 103 -0.24 -8.63 10.13
CA VAL A 103 0.61 -9.82 9.98
C VAL A 103 0.44 -10.78 11.16
N GLU A 104 0.59 -10.27 12.39
CA GLU A 104 0.44 -11.08 13.60
C GLU A 104 -0.98 -11.66 13.74
N THR A 105 -2.00 -10.88 13.36
CA THR A 105 -3.40 -11.31 13.42
C THR A 105 -3.69 -12.43 12.44
N VAL A 106 -3.22 -12.34 11.20
CA VAL A 106 -3.30 -13.44 10.23
C VAL A 106 -2.61 -14.69 10.78
N GLY A 107 -1.43 -14.54 11.38
CA GLY A 107 -0.72 -15.63 12.04
C GLY A 107 -1.57 -16.33 13.11
N ARG A 108 -2.19 -15.57 14.00
CA ARG A 108 -3.09 -16.11 15.05
C ARG A 108 -4.30 -16.83 14.44
N LEU A 109 -4.91 -16.27 13.39
CA LEU A 109 -6.07 -16.87 12.70
C LEU A 109 -5.76 -18.24 12.11
N VAL A 110 -4.52 -18.48 11.65
CA VAL A 110 -4.11 -19.77 11.04
C VAL A 110 -3.30 -20.68 11.97
N GLY A 111 -3.13 -20.30 13.24
CA GLY A 111 -2.38 -21.08 14.23
C GLY A 111 -0.86 -21.04 14.03
N ALA A 112 -0.34 -19.92 13.51
CA ALA A 112 1.07 -19.68 13.23
C ALA A 112 1.64 -18.42 13.94
N PRO A 113 1.34 -18.16 15.23
CA PRO A 113 1.71 -16.90 15.89
C PRO A 113 3.22 -16.66 15.93
N GLU A 114 4.04 -17.69 16.15
CA GLU A 114 5.50 -17.55 16.25
C GLU A 114 6.13 -17.17 14.90
N ARG A 115 5.71 -17.83 13.81
CA ARG A 115 6.14 -17.47 12.44
C ARG A 115 5.70 -16.05 12.07
N ALA A 116 4.50 -15.66 12.46
CA ALA A 116 4.00 -14.31 12.21
C ALA A 116 4.71 -13.24 13.04
N GLN A 117 5.07 -13.53 14.29
CA GLN A 117 5.90 -12.62 15.08
C GLN A 117 7.29 -12.45 14.46
N ALA A 118 7.91 -13.55 14.00
CA ALA A 118 9.19 -13.49 13.32
C ALA A 118 9.12 -12.63 12.05
N LEU A 119 8.05 -12.79 11.26
CA LEU A 119 7.77 -11.96 10.08
C LEU A 119 7.56 -10.48 10.44
N ALA A 120 6.74 -10.18 11.45
CA ALA A 120 6.52 -8.81 11.90
C ALA A 120 7.82 -8.14 12.39
N ASN A 121 8.66 -8.88 13.11
CA ASN A 121 9.97 -8.40 13.56
C ASN A 121 10.92 -8.12 12.39
N GLU A 122 10.91 -8.97 11.35
CA GLU A 122 11.69 -8.78 10.13
C GLU A 122 11.27 -7.50 9.39
N LEU A 123 9.96 -7.28 9.24
CA LEU A 123 9.42 -6.07 8.61
C LEU A 123 9.72 -4.81 9.44
N ALA A 124 9.57 -4.87 10.77
CA ALA A 124 9.91 -3.77 11.67
C ALA A 124 11.40 -3.40 11.59
N ALA A 125 12.29 -4.39 11.54
CA ALA A 125 13.72 -4.17 11.39
C ALA A 125 14.07 -3.46 10.07
N ARG A 126 13.36 -3.75 8.97
CA ARG A 126 13.54 -3.03 7.70
C ARG A 126 13.12 -1.57 7.80
N VAL A 127 11.98 -1.30 8.41
CA VAL A 127 11.50 0.07 8.64
C VAL A 127 12.55 0.86 9.42
N GLU A 128 13.11 0.27 10.48
CA GLU A 128 14.12 0.91 11.30
C GLU A 128 15.45 1.10 10.55
N ALA A 129 15.88 0.13 9.74
CA ALA A 129 17.08 0.28 8.92
C ALA A 129 16.96 1.46 7.92
N VAL A 130 15.79 1.64 7.30
CA VAL A 130 15.53 2.80 6.43
C VAL A 130 15.54 4.10 7.22
N ARG A 131 14.92 4.13 8.41
CA ARG A 131 14.94 5.30 9.31
C ARG A 131 16.36 5.72 9.69
N GLN A 132 17.20 4.75 10.02
CA GLN A 132 18.60 5.01 10.38
C GLN A 132 19.40 5.54 9.20
N ALA A 133 19.22 4.97 8.01
CA ALA A 133 19.86 5.47 6.79
C ALA A 133 19.39 6.91 6.46
N ALA A 134 18.11 7.20 6.65
CA ALA A 134 17.53 8.52 6.41
C ALA A 134 18.10 9.61 7.34
N ALA A 135 18.56 9.25 8.54
CA ALA A 135 19.16 10.20 9.47
C ALA A 135 20.50 10.77 8.97
N ALA A 136 21.17 10.10 8.02
CA ALA A 136 22.40 10.57 7.40
C ALA A 136 22.18 11.48 6.18
N LEU A 137 20.93 11.73 5.77
CA LEU A 137 20.64 12.59 4.64
C LEU A 137 21.00 14.05 4.95
N PRO A 138 21.50 14.81 3.96
CA PRO A 138 21.96 16.19 4.17
C PRO A 138 20.81 17.18 4.43
N CYS A 139 19.60 16.84 4.00
CA CYS A 139 18.38 17.62 4.21
C CYS A 139 17.15 16.72 4.13
N ARG A 140 15.97 17.30 4.41
CA ARG A 140 14.68 16.63 4.25
C ARG A 140 13.93 17.23 3.05
N PRO A 141 13.89 16.56 1.89
CA PRO A 141 13.16 17.05 0.72
C PRO A 141 11.67 17.11 0.99
N ARG A 142 11.00 18.15 0.47
CA ARG A 142 9.55 18.24 0.42
C ARG A 142 9.03 17.31 -0.66
N VAL A 143 8.20 16.35 -0.30
CA VAL A 143 7.73 15.28 -1.19
C VAL A 143 6.26 15.45 -1.46
N TYR A 144 5.91 15.54 -2.75
CA TYR A 144 4.55 15.36 -3.22
C TYR A 144 4.36 13.91 -3.69
N PHE A 145 3.48 13.16 -3.03
CA PHE A 145 3.08 11.82 -3.47
C PHE A 145 1.71 11.86 -4.13
N GLU A 146 1.65 11.43 -5.39
CA GLU A 146 0.43 11.37 -6.21
C GLU A 146 -0.03 9.92 -6.38
N GLU A 147 -1.08 9.55 -5.64
CA GLU A 147 -1.74 8.24 -5.71
C GLU A 147 -2.60 8.10 -6.97
N TRP A 148 -3.16 9.21 -7.45
CA TRP A 148 -4.00 9.28 -8.64
C TRP A 148 -3.90 10.67 -9.28
N ASP A 149 -3.96 10.73 -10.62
CA ASP A 149 -3.82 11.98 -11.40
C ASP A 149 -5.15 12.74 -11.59
N GLU A 150 -6.27 12.04 -11.80
CA GLU A 150 -7.55 12.64 -12.18
C GLU A 150 -8.76 11.98 -11.47
N PRO A 151 -9.35 12.62 -10.43
CA PRO A 151 -8.85 13.82 -9.77
C PRO A 151 -7.50 13.58 -9.07
N MET A 152 -6.74 14.63 -8.80
CA MET A 152 -5.47 14.51 -8.07
C MET A 152 -5.74 14.03 -6.64
N ILE A 153 -5.18 12.87 -6.27
CA ILE A 153 -5.29 12.29 -4.93
C ILE A 153 -3.90 12.18 -4.31
N SER A 154 -3.72 12.79 -3.14
CA SER A 154 -2.46 12.72 -2.37
C SER A 154 -2.27 11.35 -1.72
N GLY A 155 -1.11 11.05 -1.15
CA GLY A 155 -0.85 9.78 -0.45
C GLY A 155 -1.75 9.52 0.77
N ILE A 156 -1.94 8.24 1.08
CA ILE A 156 -2.59 7.74 2.29
C ILE A 156 -1.61 7.64 3.48
N ARG A 157 -2.11 7.54 4.72
CA ARG A 157 -1.30 7.62 5.95
C ARG A 157 -0.04 6.75 5.98
N TRP A 158 -0.07 5.45 5.66
CA TRP A 158 1.16 4.64 5.71
C TRP A 158 2.21 5.10 4.68
N VAL A 159 1.78 5.66 3.54
CA VAL A 159 2.69 6.26 2.55
C VAL A 159 3.30 7.54 3.11
N SER A 160 2.50 8.39 3.76
CA SER A 160 2.99 9.57 4.48
C SER A 160 4.00 9.20 5.57
N GLU A 161 3.73 8.13 6.34
CA GLU A 161 4.67 7.58 7.31
C GLU A 161 5.94 7.08 6.62
N PHE A 162 5.85 6.42 5.46
CA PHE A 162 7.01 6.00 4.68
C PHE A 162 7.85 7.19 4.18
N ILE A 163 7.23 8.28 3.73
CA ILE A 163 7.94 9.52 3.37
C ILE A 163 8.76 10.01 4.57
N ALA A 164 8.13 10.11 5.74
CA ALA A 164 8.80 10.55 6.96
C ALA A 164 9.91 9.58 7.42
N ILE A 165 9.66 8.26 7.35
CA ILE A 165 10.65 7.21 7.66
C ILE A 165 11.87 7.32 6.74
N ALA A 166 11.63 7.59 5.45
CA ALA A 166 12.66 7.75 4.44
C ALA A 166 13.40 9.10 4.49
N GLY A 167 13.02 10.00 5.40
CA GLY A 167 13.67 11.30 5.59
C GLY A 167 13.11 12.44 4.75
N GLY A 168 11.97 12.25 4.09
CA GLY A 168 11.24 13.32 3.41
C GLY A 168 10.23 14.01 4.32
N GLU A 169 9.68 15.13 3.83
CA GLU A 169 8.55 15.84 4.40
C GLU A 169 7.34 15.72 3.45
N ASP A 170 6.28 15.03 3.87
CA ASP A 170 5.05 14.94 3.05
C ASP A 170 4.34 16.29 3.03
N ILE A 171 4.25 16.90 1.85
CA ILE A 171 3.61 18.20 1.71
C ILE A 171 2.10 18.16 1.89
N PHE A 172 1.44 16.99 2.02
CA PHE A 172 0.00 16.86 2.30
C PHE A 172 -0.28 15.90 3.47
N ALA A 173 0.60 15.88 4.48
CA ALA A 173 0.46 15.03 5.66
C ALA A 173 -0.92 15.17 6.36
N GLU A 174 -1.54 16.35 6.30
CA GLU A 174 -2.87 16.59 6.85
C GLU A 174 -3.99 15.85 6.10
N LEU A 175 -3.85 15.68 4.79
CA LEU A 175 -4.79 14.90 3.98
C LEU A 175 -4.57 13.40 4.19
N ALA A 176 -3.32 12.97 4.37
CA ALA A 176 -2.99 11.56 4.59
C ALA A 176 -3.70 10.97 5.82
N ALA A 177 -4.03 11.78 6.83
CA ALA A 177 -4.82 11.38 8.00
C ALA A 177 -6.27 10.97 7.67
N LYS A 178 -6.78 11.30 6.48
CA LYS A 178 -8.11 10.92 6.02
C LYS A 178 -8.12 9.49 5.48
N PRO A 179 -9.08 8.63 5.92
CA PRO A 179 -9.11 7.24 5.47
C PRO A 179 -9.58 7.11 4.02
N GLY A 180 -10.54 7.91 3.56
CA GLY A 180 -11.10 7.79 2.22
C GLY A 180 -10.24 8.48 1.15
N ALA A 181 -10.08 7.85 -0.02
CA ALA A 181 -9.41 8.48 -1.17
C ALA A 181 -10.08 9.79 -1.62
N LYS A 182 -11.41 9.88 -1.51
CA LYS A 182 -12.17 11.10 -1.83
C LYS A 182 -11.84 12.28 -0.93
N GLU A 183 -11.50 12.03 0.33
CA GLU A 183 -11.13 13.05 1.30
C GLU A 183 -9.67 13.51 1.14
N ARG A 184 -8.89 12.79 0.34
CA ARG A 184 -7.49 13.07 -0.03
C ARG A 184 -7.37 13.73 -1.41
N ILE A 185 -8.50 14.12 -2.00
CA ILE A 185 -8.52 14.88 -3.25
C ILE A 185 -7.93 16.26 -2.98
N ILE A 186 -6.94 16.64 -3.79
CA ILE A 186 -6.39 18.00 -3.82
C ILE A 186 -7.36 18.84 -4.65
N ALA A 187 -8.22 19.58 -3.96
CA ALA A 187 -9.29 20.37 -4.61
C ALA A 187 -8.74 21.53 -5.45
N ASP A 188 -7.63 22.13 -5.01
CA ASP A 188 -6.93 23.20 -5.71
C ASP A 188 -5.52 22.73 -6.13
N PRO A 189 -5.28 22.43 -7.42
CA PRO A 189 -3.98 22.04 -7.92
C PRO A 189 -2.85 23.04 -7.64
N ASP A 190 -3.17 24.33 -7.47
CA ASP A 190 -2.18 25.37 -7.16
C ASP A 190 -1.61 25.22 -5.74
N GLU A 191 -2.25 24.42 -4.86
CA GLU A 191 -1.66 24.04 -3.57
C GLU A 191 -0.33 23.29 -3.76
N VAL A 192 -0.21 22.43 -4.78
CA VAL A 192 1.06 21.74 -5.07
C VAL A 192 2.13 22.76 -5.46
N VAL A 193 1.76 23.74 -6.28
CA VAL A 193 2.65 24.83 -6.71
C VAL A 193 3.11 25.66 -5.50
N ARG A 194 2.17 26.11 -4.65
CA ARG A 194 2.47 26.89 -3.43
C ARG A 194 3.34 26.12 -2.44
N ARG A 195 3.13 24.80 -2.34
CA ARG A 195 3.93 23.92 -1.48
C ARG A 195 5.25 23.48 -2.11
N ALA A 196 5.55 23.91 -3.34
CA ALA A 196 6.87 23.85 -3.96
C ALA A 196 7.69 22.60 -3.59
N PRO A 197 7.21 21.38 -3.92
CA PRO A 197 7.91 20.15 -3.58
C PRO A 197 9.26 20.07 -4.30
N ASP A 198 10.21 19.40 -3.64
CA ASP A 198 11.55 19.09 -4.16
C ASP A 198 11.56 17.74 -4.92
N LEU A 199 10.59 16.88 -4.63
CA LEU A 199 10.39 15.58 -5.26
C LEU A 199 8.91 15.33 -5.53
N ILE A 200 8.58 14.87 -6.75
CA ILE A 200 7.25 14.35 -7.08
C ILE A 200 7.35 12.84 -7.28
N VAL A 201 6.56 12.08 -6.53
CA VAL A 201 6.45 10.63 -6.64
C VAL A 201 5.09 10.25 -7.17
N GLY A 202 5.04 9.60 -8.33
CA GLY A 202 3.83 9.04 -8.89
C GLY A 202 3.64 7.57 -8.54
N SER A 203 2.42 7.19 -8.14
CA SER A 203 2.05 5.80 -7.87
C SER A 203 0.62 5.52 -8.33
N TRP A 204 0.35 5.67 -9.63
CA TRP A 204 -1.02 5.61 -10.13
C TRP A 204 -1.60 4.19 -10.10
N CYS A 205 -2.67 4.00 -9.32
CA CYS A 205 -3.27 2.67 -9.10
C CYS A 205 -3.83 2.02 -10.39
N GLY A 206 -3.11 1.07 -10.97
CA GLY A 206 -3.58 0.32 -12.15
C GLY A 206 -3.24 0.96 -13.50
N LYS A 207 -2.36 1.95 -13.53
CA LYS A 207 -1.74 2.48 -14.76
C LYS A 207 -0.30 2.93 -14.51
N HIS A 208 0.49 3.02 -15.57
CA HIS A 208 1.86 3.53 -15.48
C HIS A 208 1.87 5.02 -15.15
N PHE A 209 2.77 5.42 -14.26
CA PHE A 209 3.08 6.83 -14.05
C PHE A 209 3.65 7.43 -15.34
N ARG A 210 3.19 8.64 -15.68
CA ARG A 210 3.62 9.38 -16.87
C ARG A 210 4.17 10.74 -16.45
N PRO A 211 5.49 10.86 -16.23
CA PRO A 211 6.14 12.13 -15.87
C PRO A 211 5.76 13.27 -16.82
N GLU A 212 5.62 12.96 -18.11
CA GLU A 212 5.27 13.93 -19.15
C GLU A 212 3.89 14.59 -18.91
N LYS A 213 2.94 13.87 -18.31
CA LYS A 213 1.63 14.43 -17.97
C LYS A 213 1.72 15.42 -16.82
N VAL A 214 2.56 15.13 -15.83
CA VAL A 214 2.78 16.02 -14.68
C VAL A 214 3.49 17.29 -15.13
N GLN A 215 4.52 17.15 -15.97
CA GLN A 215 5.27 18.27 -16.56
C GLN A 215 4.40 19.18 -17.43
N ALA A 216 3.37 18.62 -18.08
CA ALA A 216 2.44 19.38 -18.94
C ALA A 216 1.34 20.13 -18.17
N ARG A 217 1.27 20.03 -16.83
CA ARG A 217 0.23 20.71 -16.05
C ARG A 217 0.44 22.24 -16.07
N PRO A 218 -0.60 23.03 -16.41
CA PRO A 218 -0.48 24.49 -16.44
C PRO A 218 0.00 25.07 -15.10
N GLY A 219 0.98 25.96 -15.14
CA GLY A 219 1.51 26.66 -13.96
C GLY A 219 2.45 25.83 -13.07
N TRP A 220 2.74 24.58 -13.43
CA TRP A 220 3.62 23.71 -12.64
C TRP A 220 5.11 23.87 -12.99
N ASP A 221 5.44 24.58 -14.07
CA ASP A 221 6.82 24.83 -14.53
C ASP A 221 7.71 25.51 -13.48
N VAL A 222 7.11 26.19 -12.50
CA VAL A 222 7.80 26.84 -11.37
C VAL A 222 8.10 25.91 -10.19
N ILE A 223 7.57 24.68 -10.19
CA ILE A 223 7.80 23.72 -9.09
C ILE A 223 9.26 23.26 -9.09
N PRO A 224 9.99 23.33 -7.95
CA PRO A 224 11.40 22.94 -7.87
C PRO A 224 11.68 21.53 -8.38
N ALA A 225 10.82 20.56 -8.02
CA ALA A 225 10.94 19.18 -8.49
C ALA A 225 10.94 19.08 -10.02
N LEU A 226 10.08 19.85 -10.71
CA LEU A 226 10.01 19.80 -12.17
C LEU A 226 11.20 20.51 -12.82
N ALA A 227 11.60 21.67 -12.29
CA ALA A 227 12.76 22.40 -12.76
C ALA A 227 14.07 21.59 -12.64
N ARG A 228 14.20 20.76 -11.60
CA ARG A 228 15.36 19.90 -11.34
C ARG A 228 15.21 18.47 -11.87
N GLY A 229 14.11 18.14 -12.55
CA GLY A 229 13.85 16.79 -13.07
C GLY A 229 13.67 15.70 -12.00
N GLN A 230 13.29 16.08 -10.77
CA GLN A 230 13.07 15.19 -9.63
C GLN A 230 11.65 14.61 -9.66
N LEU A 231 11.42 13.71 -10.62
CA LEU A 231 10.21 12.88 -10.68
C LEU A 231 10.59 11.40 -10.57
N ALA A 232 9.86 10.66 -9.73
CA ALA A 232 10.06 9.23 -9.56
C ALA A 232 8.74 8.46 -9.65
N GLU A 233 8.81 7.20 -10.08
CA GLU A 233 7.71 6.24 -9.98
C GLU A 233 7.98 5.26 -8.84
N VAL A 234 6.98 5.06 -7.97
CA VAL A 234 6.91 3.86 -7.13
C VAL A 234 5.68 3.08 -7.56
N LYS A 235 5.85 1.82 -7.97
CA LYS A 235 4.75 1.00 -8.48
C LYS A 235 3.66 0.87 -7.42
N SER A 236 2.40 1.09 -7.82
CA SER A 236 1.25 1.02 -6.91
C SER A 236 1.15 -0.33 -6.19
N ALA A 237 1.45 -1.43 -6.90
CA ALA A 237 1.44 -2.78 -6.35
C ALA A 237 2.49 -3.00 -5.24
N ASP A 238 3.52 -2.16 -5.20
CA ASP A 238 4.64 -2.28 -4.27
C ASP A 238 4.45 -1.37 -3.04
N ILE A 239 3.54 -0.38 -3.06
CA ILE A 239 3.40 0.61 -1.98
C ILE A 239 1.96 0.90 -1.52
N LEU A 240 0.95 0.71 -2.37
CA LEU A 240 -0.45 1.06 -2.06
C LEU A 240 -1.29 -0.11 -1.49
N ALA A 241 -0.71 -1.31 -1.37
CA ALA A 241 -1.29 -2.38 -0.55
C ALA A 241 -0.58 -2.38 0.81
N PRO A 242 -1.27 -2.17 1.94
CA PRO A 242 -0.64 -2.06 3.26
C PRO A 242 -0.30 -3.45 3.83
N GLY A 243 0.73 -4.06 3.25
CA GLY A 243 1.23 -5.40 3.55
C GLY A 243 2.76 -5.52 3.51
N PRO A 244 3.29 -6.76 3.53
CA PRO A 244 4.74 -7.01 3.48
C PRO A 244 5.45 -6.33 2.29
N ALA A 245 4.88 -6.35 1.09
CA ALA A 245 5.44 -5.69 -0.10
C ALA A 245 5.62 -4.18 0.08
N ALA A 246 4.69 -3.51 0.77
CA ALA A 246 4.79 -2.08 1.08
C ALA A 246 6.11 -1.75 1.78
N ILE A 247 6.51 -2.59 2.73
CA ILE A 247 7.73 -2.42 3.53
C ILE A 247 8.96 -2.97 2.79
N ARG A 248 8.83 -4.10 2.08
CA ARG A 248 9.97 -4.77 1.41
C ARG A 248 10.36 -4.14 0.08
N LEU A 249 9.41 -3.52 -0.62
CA LEU A 249 9.58 -3.02 -1.99
C LEU A 249 9.28 -1.51 -2.05
N GLY A 250 8.09 -1.10 -1.58
CA GLY A 250 7.64 0.30 -1.65
C GLY A 250 8.52 1.27 -0.87
N LEU A 251 8.74 1.00 0.42
CA LEU A 251 9.53 1.85 1.30
C LEU A 251 10.99 2.01 0.81
N PRO A 252 11.73 0.95 0.43
CA PRO A 252 13.07 1.11 -0.14
C PRO A 252 13.11 1.91 -1.46
N ALA A 253 12.12 1.71 -2.35
CA ALA A 253 12.05 2.45 -3.60
C ALA A 253 11.79 3.94 -3.35
N LEU A 254 10.88 4.27 -2.42
CA LEU A 254 10.62 5.63 -1.99
C LEU A 254 11.85 6.27 -1.32
N ALA A 255 12.53 5.53 -0.45
CA ALA A 255 13.74 5.99 0.23
C ALA A 255 14.90 6.26 -0.75
N ALA A 256 15.01 5.48 -1.83
CA ALA A 256 15.97 5.77 -2.88
C ALA A 256 15.67 7.10 -3.58
N ALA A 257 14.42 7.33 -3.99
CA ALA A 257 14.02 8.59 -4.62
C ALA A 257 14.23 9.81 -3.70
N ILE A 258 13.91 9.68 -2.41
CA ILE A 258 14.12 10.75 -1.41
C ILE A 258 15.61 11.04 -1.20
N ARG A 259 16.45 10.00 -1.13
CA ARG A 259 17.91 10.19 -1.02
C ARG A 259 18.46 10.93 -2.24
N ASP A 260 18.08 10.51 -3.44
CA ASP A 260 18.55 11.15 -4.69
C ASP A 260 18.16 12.64 -4.74
N ALA A 261 16.93 12.97 -4.31
CA ALA A 261 16.47 14.35 -4.18
C ALA A 261 17.24 15.13 -3.11
N ALA A 262 17.47 14.54 -1.92
CA ALA A 262 18.22 15.19 -0.84
C ALA A 262 19.66 15.51 -1.23
N GLU A 263 20.33 14.61 -1.93
CA GLU A 263 21.67 14.84 -2.44
C GLU A 263 21.70 15.88 -3.57
N ALA A 264 20.68 15.91 -4.43
CA ALA A 264 20.56 16.94 -5.46
C ALA A 264 20.36 18.35 -4.87
N LEU A 265 19.59 18.47 -3.78
CA LEU A 265 19.42 19.72 -3.03
C LEU A 265 20.72 20.15 -2.35
N ALA A 266 21.51 19.22 -1.81
CA ALA A 266 22.77 19.55 -1.16
C ALA A 266 23.86 20.05 -2.13
N ARG A 267 23.75 19.71 -3.42
CA ARG A 267 24.74 20.08 -4.46
C ARG A 267 24.48 21.43 -5.12
N GLY A 268 23.30 22.02 -4.98
CA GLY A 268 22.92 23.25 -5.71
C GLY A 268 21.92 24.10 -4.99
#